data_AF-A0A970KSG9-F1
#
_entry.id   AF-A0A970KSG9-F1
#
_cell.length_a   1.000
_cell.length_b   1.000
_cell.length_c   1.000
_cell.angle_alpha   90.00
_cell.angle_beta   90.00
_cell.angle_gamma   90.00
#
_symmetry.space_group_name_H-M   'P 1'
#
loop_
_entity.id
_entity.type
_entity.pdbx_description
1 polymer ?
#
loop_
_entity_poly.entity_id
_entity_poly.type
_entity_poly.pdbx_seq_one_letter_code
_entity_poly.pdbx_strand_id
1 'polypeptide(L)'
;MNPQIQELLVLQELDALLADLGEAAMREREAALGFPLGESTRLSEARAEAAARIDARVLRLYERIRQRHPRAVVPSLGGTCLGCFTVRPTAMASRQSDLETCERCGRILFRLEEERHAPAASAAAPPARKRAVTRKRG
;
A
#
# COMPACT_ATOMS: atom_id res chain seq x y z
N MET A 1 11.04 -1.38 10.49
CA MET A 1 9.63 -1.65 10.09
C MET A 1 8.74 -1.93 11.31
N ASN A 2 7.63 -1.18 11.48
CA ASN A 2 6.73 -1.28 12.65
C ASN A 2 5.94 -2.63 12.66
N PRO A 3 5.81 -3.30 13.83
CA PRO A 3 5.16 -4.61 13.92
C PRO A 3 3.67 -4.59 13.51
N GLN A 4 2.95 -3.50 13.76
CA GLN A 4 1.56 -3.37 13.32
C GLN A 4 1.42 -3.33 11.80
N ILE A 5 2.39 -2.73 11.10
CA ILE A 5 2.42 -2.70 9.64
C ILE A 5 2.66 -4.11 9.08
N GLN A 6 3.53 -4.89 9.73
CA GLN A 6 3.80 -6.27 9.32
C GLN A 6 2.52 -7.12 9.41
N GLU A 7 1.80 -7.04 10.53
CA GLU A 7 0.53 -7.77 10.70
C GLU A 7 -0.55 -7.29 9.71
N LEU A 8 -0.60 -5.99 9.41
CA LEU A 8 -1.49 -5.44 8.40
C LEU A 8 -1.17 -5.96 6.98
N LEU A 9 0.11 -6.08 6.63
CA LEU A 9 0.52 -6.65 5.34
C LEU A 9 0.15 -8.12 5.26
N VAL A 10 0.39 -8.90 6.32
CA VAL A 10 -0.05 -10.30 6.41
C VAL A 10 -1.56 -10.40 6.24
N LEU A 11 -2.33 -9.59 6.97
CA LEU A 11 -3.78 -9.58 6.89
C LEU A 11 -4.27 -9.21 5.48
N GLN A 12 -3.56 -8.33 4.77
CA GLN A 12 -3.85 -8.00 3.38
C GLN A 12 -3.65 -9.15 2.42
N GLU A 13 -2.55 -9.90 2.54
CA GLU A 13 -2.35 -11.08 1.70
C GLU A 13 -3.36 -12.19 2.03
N LEU A 14 -3.68 -12.40 3.31
CA LEU A 14 -4.69 -13.39 3.71
C LEU A 14 -6.07 -13.09 3.11
N ASP A 15 -6.51 -11.83 3.06
CA ASP A 15 -7.78 -11.52 2.41
C ASP A 15 -7.71 -11.50 0.89
N ALA A 16 -6.56 -11.22 0.30
CA ALA A 16 -6.39 -11.40 -1.14
C ALA A 16 -6.57 -12.89 -1.49
N LEU A 17 -5.91 -13.78 -0.75
CA LEU A 17 -6.10 -15.23 -0.88
C LEU A 17 -7.56 -15.62 -0.64
N LEU A 18 -8.20 -15.19 0.45
CA LEU A 18 -9.61 -15.51 0.71
C LEU A 18 -10.56 -14.97 -0.37
N ALA A 19 -10.25 -13.82 -0.97
CA ALA A 19 -11.02 -13.27 -2.08
C ALA A 19 -10.88 -14.14 -3.35
N ASP A 20 -9.65 -14.54 -3.69
CA ASP A 20 -9.36 -15.44 -4.81
C ASP A 20 -10.08 -16.79 -4.64
N LEU A 21 -10.19 -17.28 -3.40
CA LEU A 21 -10.95 -18.48 -3.06
C LEU A 21 -12.49 -18.27 -3.11
N GLY A 22 -12.96 -17.04 -2.88
CA GLY A 22 -14.37 -16.71 -2.66
C GLY A 22 -15.21 -16.38 -3.91
N GLU A 23 -14.60 -15.94 -5.01
CA GLU A 23 -15.28 -15.36 -6.20
C GLU A 23 -16.05 -16.36 -7.10
N ALA A 24 -16.53 -17.49 -6.57
CA ALA A 24 -17.39 -18.47 -7.24
C ALA A 24 -16.72 -19.48 -8.19
N ALA A 25 -15.45 -19.31 -8.57
CA ALA A 25 -14.72 -20.22 -9.48
C ALA A 25 -14.03 -21.43 -8.80
N MET A 26 -13.81 -21.42 -7.48
CA MET A 26 -13.29 -22.61 -6.76
C MET A 26 -14.37 -23.66 -6.48
N ARG A 27 -15.65 -23.27 -6.38
CA ARG A 27 -16.74 -24.17 -5.96
C ARG A 27 -16.98 -25.35 -6.92
N GLU A 28 -16.75 -25.19 -8.22
CA GLU A 28 -16.80 -26.30 -9.19
C GLU A 28 -15.46 -27.04 -9.31
N ARG A 29 -14.33 -26.34 -9.13
CA ARG A 29 -12.97 -26.90 -9.29
C ARG A 29 -12.54 -27.75 -8.10
N GLU A 30 -12.86 -27.35 -6.87
CA GLU A 30 -12.57 -28.11 -5.65
C GLU A 30 -13.42 -29.38 -5.54
N ALA A 31 -14.70 -29.33 -5.93
CA ALA A 31 -15.57 -30.50 -6.01
C ALA A 31 -15.06 -31.53 -7.05
N ALA A 32 -14.46 -31.07 -8.15
CA ALA A 32 -13.90 -31.94 -9.19
C ALA A 32 -12.46 -32.43 -8.89
N LEU A 33 -11.68 -31.71 -8.08
CA LEU A 33 -10.28 -32.02 -7.76
C LEU A 33 -10.08 -32.70 -6.39
N GLY A 34 -11.14 -32.86 -5.58
CA GLY A 34 -11.08 -33.57 -4.31
C GLY A 34 -10.34 -32.82 -3.19
N PHE A 35 -10.15 -31.50 -3.33
CA PHE A 35 -9.55 -30.68 -2.28
C PHE A 35 -10.61 -30.39 -1.19
N PRO A 36 -10.39 -30.84 0.06
CA PRO A 36 -11.39 -30.70 1.12
C PRO A 36 -11.52 -29.23 1.54
N LEU A 37 -12.76 -28.81 1.79
CA LEU A 37 -13.23 -27.50 2.29
C LEU A 37 -12.50 -26.93 3.55
N GLY A 38 -11.48 -27.61 4.07
CA GLY A 38 -10.72 -27.19 5.25
C GLY A 38 -9.73 -26.06 4.98
N GLU A 39 -9.31 -25.80 3.75
CA GLU A 39 -8.29 -24.78 3.46
C GLU A 39 -8.82 -23.35 3.62
N SER A 40 -10.04 -23.07 3.17
CA SER A 40 -10.71 -21.78 3.39
C SER A 40 -11.00 -21.52 4.87
N THR A 41 -11.30 -22.58 5.64
CA THR A 41 -11.51 -22.50 7.09
C THR A 41 -10.20 -22.13 7.81
N ARG A 42 -9.10 -22.83 7.49
CA ARG A 42 -7.77 -22.54 8.05
C ARG A 42 -7.30 -21.12 7.73
N LEU A 43 -7.54 -20.63 6.51
CA LEU A 43 -7.19 -19.26 6.13
C LEU A 43 -8.04 -18.23 6.88
N SER A 44 -9.31 -18.54 7.12
CA SER A 44 -10.19 -17.68 7.92
C SER A 44 -9.75 -17.61 9.39
N GLU A 45 -9.30 -18.73 9.96
CA GLU A 45 -8.71 -18.79 11.30
C GLU A 45 -7.40 -17.98 11.37
N ALA A 46 -6.48 -18.19 10.43
CA ALA A 46 -5.22 -17.44 10.35
C ALA A 46 -5.46 -15.93 10.22
N ARG A 47 -6.49 -15.53 9.46
CA ARG A 47 -6.93 -14.13 9.37
C ARG A 47 -7.40 -13.59 10.71
N ALA A 48 -8.20 -14.35 11.45
CA ALA A 48 -8.70 -13.94 12.76
C ALA A 48 -7.55 -13.77 13.78
N GLU A 49 -6.57 -14.68 13.77
CA GLU A 49 -5.38 -14.60 14.60
C GLU A 49 -4.52 -13.37 14.28
N ALA A 50 -4.31 -13.09 12.98
CA ALA A 50 -3.59 -11.88 12.55
C ALA A 50 -4.34 -10.61 12.96
N ALA A 51 -5.66 -10.58 12.80
CA ALA A 51 -6.49 -9.46 13.23
C ALA A 51 -6.43 -9.21 14.74
N ALA A 52 -6.31 -10.26 15.56
CA ALA A 52 -6.20 -10.15 17.02
C ALA A 52 -4.88 -9.52 17.49
N ARG A 53 -3.81 -9.58 16.68
CA ARG A 53 -2.52 -8.96 16.98
C ARG A 53 -2.45 -7.47 16.61
N ILE A 54 -3.47 -6.94 15.92
CA ILE A 54 -3.55 -5.56 15.45
C ILE A 54 -4.38 -4.72 16.44
N ASP A 55 -3.95 -3.48 16.70
CA ASP A 55 -4.75 -2.55 17.49
C ASP A 55 -6.14 -2.32 16.87
N ALA A 56 -7.17 -2.32 17.71
CA ALA A 56 -8.56 -2.26 17.26
C ALA A 56 -8.88 -0.98 16.45
N ARG A 57 -8.23 0.17 16.73
CA ARG A 57 -8.41 1.40 15.95
C ARG A 57 -7.82 1.24 14.55
N VAL A 58 -6.64 0.62 14.46
CA VAL A 58 -5.93 0.38 13.20
C VAL A 58 -6.68 -0.64 12.35
N LEU A 59 -7.15 -1.73 12.95
CA LEU A 59 -7.95 -2.75 12.27
C LEU A 59 -9.24 -2.16 11.67
N ARG A 60 -9.98 -1.34 12.43
CA ARG A 60 -11.20 -0.69 11.92
C ARG A 60 -10.91 0.25 10.75
N LEU A 61 -9.80 0.97 10.78
CA LEU A 61 -9.38 1.84 9.68
C LEU A 61 -9.11 1.01 8.43
N TYR A 62 -8.35 -0.07 8.60
CA TYR A 62 -7.99 -0.99 7.55
C TYR A 62 -9.22 -1.64 6.88
N GLU A 63 -10.15 -2.20 7.66
CA GLU A 63 -11.38 -2.81 7.13
C GLU A 63 -12.22 -1.82 6.32
N ARG A 64 -12.34 -0.56 6.79
CA ARG A 64 -13.04 0.49 6.07
C ARG A 64 -12.40 0.79 4.71
N ILE A 65 -11.07 0.85 4.66
CA ILE A 65 -10.35 1.13 3.41
C ILE A 65 -10.47 -0.05 2.46
N ARG A 66 -10.37 -1.29 2.96
CA ARG A 66 -10.40 -2.51 2.14
C ARG A 66 -11.68 -2.63 1.31
N GLN A 67 -12.82 -2.18 1.85
CA GLN A 67 -14.09 -2.15 1.12
C GLN A 67 -14.03 -1.37 -0.21
N ARG A 68 -13.17 -0.35 -0.31
CA ARG A 68 -12.98 0.46 -1.53
C ARG A 68 -11.71 0.07 -2.29
N HIS A 69 -10.72 -0.45 -1.59
CA HIS A 69 -9.40 -0.73 -2.11
C HIS A 69 -8.92 -2.08 -1.60
N PRO A 70 -8.96 -3.16 -2.42
CA PRO A 70 -8.51 -4.49 -2.01
C PRO A 70 -7.11 -4.48 -1.38
N ARG A 71 -6.21 -3.66 -1.95
CA ARG A 71 -4.93 -3.28 -1.35
C ARG A 71 -5.11 -1.98 -0.55
N ALA A 72 -5.32 -2.11 0.76
CA ALA A 72 -5.56 -1.00 1.68
C ALA A 72 -4.27 -0.41 2.29
N VAL A 73 -3.19 -1.20 2.33
CA VAL A 73 -1.88 -0.85 2.90
C VAL A 73 -0.86 -0.83 1.77
N VAL A 74 -0.20 0.30 1.58
CA VAL A 74 0.73 0.53 0.46
C VAL A 74 1.98 1.27 0.89
N PRO A 75 3.12 1.03 0.23
CA PRO A 75 4.33 1.77 0.53
C PRO A 75 4.24 3.25 0.09
N SER A 76 5.00 4.10 0.76
CA SER A 76 5.29 5.46 0.34
C SER A 76 6.79 5.65 0.11
N LEU A 77 7.14 6.20 -1.05
CA LEU A 77 8.51 6.47 -1.47
C LEU A 77 8.65 7.96 -1.83
N GLY A 78 9.58 8.66 -1.19
CA GLY A 78 9.83 10.08 -1.47
C GLY A 78 8.60 10.99 -1.33
N GLY A 79 7.67 10.67 -0.43
CA GLY A 79 6.40 11.40 -0.25
C GLY A 79 5.32 11.06 -1.29
N THR A 80 5.54 10.07 -2.15
CA THR A 80 4.55 9.59 -3.12
C THR A 80 3.82 8.37 -2.55
N CYS A 81 2.49 8.33 -2.68
CA CYS A 81 1.68 7.16 -2.37
C CYS A 81 1.73 6.18 -3.55
N LEU A 82 2.23 4.96 -3.36
CA LEU A 82 2.32 3.96 -4.44
C LEU A 82 0.99 3.25 -4.74
N GLY A 83 -0.09 3.62 -4.06
CA GLY A 83 -1.45 3.15 -4.37
C GLY A 83 -2.24 4.08 -5.32
N CYS A 84 -1.98 5.39 -5.30
CA CYS A 84 -2.66 6.36 -6.18
C CYS A 84 -1.70 7.28 -6.96
N PHE A 85 -0.39 7.07 -6.83
CA PHE A 85 0.70 7.78 -7.51
C PHE A 85 0.66 9.31 -7.36
N THR A 86 0.02 9.80 -6.31
CA THR A 86 -0.07 11.23 -6.01
C THR A 86 1.03 11.62 -5.03
N VAL A 87 1.71 12.73 -5.31
CA VAL A 87 2.72 13.33 -4.43
C VAL A 87 2.03 14.05 -3.28
N ARG A 88 2.46 13.78 -2.04
CA ARG A 88 1.96 14.49 -0.86
C ARG A 88 2.65 15.84 -0.70
N PRO A 89 1.94 16.87 -0.19
CA PRO A 89 2.58 18.13 0.18
C PRO A 89 3.75 17.90 1.15
N THR A 90 4.88 18.55 0.89
CA THR A 90 6.15 18.39 1.64
C THR A 90 6.01 18.66 3.15
N ALA A 91 5.09 19.55 3.54
CA ALA A 91 4.81 19.86 4.95
C ALA A 91 4.33 18.62 5.75
N MET A 92 3.56 17.71 5.12
CA MET A 92 3.04 16.52 5.79
C MET A 92 3.90 15.28 5.63
N ALA A 93 4.79 15.21 4.64
CA ALA A 93 5.78 14.13 4.55
C ALA A 93 6.76 14.11 5.75
N SER A 94 6.81 15.21 6.51
CA SER A 94 7.62 15.36 7.72
C SER A 94 6.98 14.80 9.00
N ARG A 95 5.68 14.47 9.00
CA ARG A 95 5.00 13.93 10.17
C ARG A 95 5.44 12.48 10.40
N GLN A 96 6.13 12.25 11.51
CA GLN A 96 6.76 10.98 11.88
C GLN A 96 5.81 10.05 12.64
N SER A 97 4.59 9.85 12.16
CA SER A 97 3.75 8.77 12.72
C SER A 97 3.95 7.50 11.92
N ASP A 98 4.14 6.37 12.60
CA ASP A 98 4.40 5.08 11.94
C ASP A 98 3.24 4.59 11.05
N LEU A 99 2.03 5.09 11.29
CA LEU A 99 0.82 4.76 10.54
C LEU A 99 0.16 6.03 10.01
N GLU A 100 0.49 6.39 8.76
CA GLU A 100 -0.13 7.52 8.07
C GLU A 100 -1.19 7.05 7.08
N THR A 101 -2.14 7.92 6.75
CA THR A 101 -3.09 7.69 5.65
C THR A 101 -2.87 8.68 4.52
N CYS A 102 -2.99 8.22 3.28
CA CYS A 102 -2.97 9.08 2.11
C CYS A 102 -4.20 10.01 2.11
N GLU A 103 -4.01 11.32 2.04
CA GLU A 103 -5.13 12.28 2.00
C GLU A 103 -5.94 12.23 0.71
N ARG A 104 -5.35 11.69 -0.37
CA ARG A 104 -6.02 11.60 -1.67
C ARG A 104 -6.91 10.37 -1.80
N CYS A 105 -6.42 9.20 -1.39
CA CYS A 105 -7.13 7.92 -1.55
C CYS A 105 -7.48 7.21 -0.23
N GLY A 106 -7.02 7.72 0.91
CA GLY A 106 -7.31 7.17 2.23
C GLY A 106 -6.50 5.93 2.62
N ARG A 107 -5.69 5.34 1.72
CA ARG A 107 -4.89 4.13 2.02
C ARG A 107 -3.88 4.35 3.15
N ILE A 108 -3.62 3.29 3.92
CA ILE A 108 -2.58 3.28 4.95
C ILE A 108 -1.22 3.24 4.26
N LEU A 109 -0.31 4.13 4.67
CA LEU A 109 1.02 4.29 4.12
C LEU A 109 2.05 3.75 5.12
N PHE A 110 3.01 2.99 4.62
CA PHE A 110 4.22 2.65 5.35
C PHE A 110 5.45 3.09 4.58
N ARG A 111 6.51 3.45 5.29
CA ARG A 111 7.79 3.83 4.67
C ARG A 111 8.55 2.56 4.31
N LEU A 112 9.07 2.51 3.08
CA LEU A 112 10.15 1.58 2.75
C LEU A 112 11.42 2.15 3.40
N GLU A 113 11.90 1.51 4.45
CA GLU A 113 13.23 1.78 5.00
C GLU A 113 14.23 1.31 3.94
N GLU A 114 14.69 2.24 3.10
CA GLU A 114 15.78 1.99 2.16
C GLU A 114 17.02 1.58 2.96
N GLU A 115 17.43 0.31 2.87
CA GLU A 115 18.80 -0.06 3.15
C GLU A 115 19.68 0.83 2.26
N ARG A 116 20.38 1.77 2.89
CA ARG A 116 21.30 2.75 2.29
C ARG A 116 22.06 2.19 1.10
N HIS A 117 21.63 2.42 -0.15
CA HIS A 117 22.43 2.39 -1.39
C HIS A 117 21.48 2.75 -2.56
N ALA A 118 21.65 3.75 -3.42
CA ALA A 118 22.44 4.97 -3.56
C ALA A 118 21.75 5.70 -4.75
N PRO A 119 21.71 7.03 -4.82
CA PRO A 119 20.93 7.72 -5.86
C PRO A 119 21.57 7.54 -7.23
N ALA A 120 20.86 6.93 -8.16
CA ALA A 120 21.23 6.92 -9.58
C ALA A 120 20.03 7.17 -10.48
N ALA A 121 19.21 8.19 -10.18
CA ALA A 121 18.20 8.69 -11.12
C ALA A 121 17.76 10.14 -10.82
N SER A 122 18.70 11.07 -10.64
CA SER A 122 18.39 12.49 -10.86
C SER A 122 19.64 13.33 -11.16
N ALA A 123 20.47 12.85 -12.09
CA ALA A 123 21.30 13.75 -12.90
C ALA A 123 20.57 13.98 -14.23
N ALA A 124 19.45 14.68 -14.17
CA ALA A 124 18.84 15.30 -15.34
C ALA A 124 18.49 16.74 -14.94
N ALA A 125 19.51 17.58 -14.87
CA ALA A 125 19.31 19.02 -14.86
C ALA A 125 18.43 19.39 -16.06
N PRO A 126 17.34 20.16 -15.91
CA PRO A 126 16.57 20.62 -17.04
C PRO A 126 17.48 21.50 -17.93
N PRO A 127 17.45 21.36 -19.27
CA PRO A 127 18.28 22.19 -20.13
C PRO A 127 17.91 23.67 -19.91
N ALA A 128 18.92 24.48 -19.60
CA ALA A 128 18.79 25.90 -19.40
C ALA A 128 18.10 26.54 -20.61
N ARG A 129 16.87 27.03 -20.40
CA ARG A 129 16.15 27.85 -21.40
C ARG A 129 16.94 29.15 -21.57
N LYS A 130 17.61 29.33 -22.72
CA LYS A 130 18.13 30.64 -23.11
C LYS A 130 16.93 31.58 -23.31
N ARG A 131 16.75 32.53 -22.40
CA ARG A 131 15.83 33.65 -22.58
C ARG A 131 16.28 34.46 -23.79
N ALA A 132 15.44 34.56 -24.81
CA ALA A 132 15.58 35.54 -25.86
C ALA A 132 15.55 36.95 -25.23
N VAL A 133 16.65 37.69 -25.34
CA VAL A 133 16.65 39.13 -25.05
C VAL A 133 16.62 39.86 -26.37
N THR A 134 15.43 40.34 -26.70
CA THR A 134 15.21 41.44 -27.64
C THR A 134 15.68 42.75 -27.02
N ARG A 135 16.42 43.56 -27.79
CA ARG A 135 16.65 45.02 -27.68
C ARG A 135 17.64 45.39 -28.80
N LYS A 136 17.21 45.83 -29.99
CA LYS A 136 16.67 47.14 -30.41
C LYS A 136 17.63 48.32 -30.14
N ARG A 137 18.06 48.94 -31.25
CA ARG A 137 18.56 50.31 -31.51
C ARG A 137 20.05 50.62 -31.37
N GLY A 138 20.56 51.21 -32.45
CA GLY A 138 21.88 51.78 -32.69
C GLY A 138 21.98 52.03 -34.18
#